data_AF-A2F965-F1
#
_entry.id   AF-A2F965-F1
#
_cell.length_a   1.000
_cell.length_b   1.000
_cell.length_c   1.000
_cell.angle_alpha   90.00
_cell.angle_beta   90.00
_cell.angle_gamma   90.00
#
_symmetry.space_group_name_H-M   'P 1'
#
loop_
_entity.id
_entity.type
_entity.pdbx_description
1 polymer ?
#
loop_
_entity_poly.entity_id
_entity_poly.type
_entity_poly.pdbx_seq_one_letter_code
_entity_poly.pdbx_strand_id
1 'polypeptide(L)'
;MTIKLPKNLVYIGDSAFKYTHFHHITIPESVTYIGSSAFSFSALENIIIPSKVKDLRTMCFDDSSNLRSVTILASIDAIEDYSFSNCFMLTELTLPNSILRIGLGAFSDCKRLKNIKLPE
;
A
#
# COMPACT_ATOMS: atom_id res chain seq x y z
N MET A 1 4.10 -4.77 -17.24
CA MET A 1 3.42 -3.58 -17.82
C MET A 1 3.42 -2.46 -16.78
N THR A 2 3.59 -1.20 -17.18
CA THR A 2 3.63 -0.03 -16.28
C THR A 2 2.47 0.91 -16.57
N ILE A 3 1.82 1.44 -15.55
CA ILE A 3 0.78 2.47 -15.69
C ILE A 3 1.35 3.86 -15.37
N LYS A 4 0.99 4.86 -16.19
CA LYS A 4 1.33 6.27 -15.96
C LYS A 4 0.08 7.02 -15.55
N LEU A 5 0.06 7.57 -14.34
CA LEU A 5 -1.05 8.37 -13.84
C LEU A 5 -0.88 9.85 -14.19
N PRO A 6 -1.98 10.61 -14.39
CA PRO A 6 -1.91 12.04 -14.65
C PRO A 6 -1.26 12.80 -13.49
N LYS A 7 -0.36 13.74 -13.79
CA LYS A 7 0.39 14.52 -12.77
C LYS A 7 -0.49 15.28 -11.77
N ASN A 8 -1.73 15.61 -12.15
CA ASN A 8 -2.70 16.35 -11.33
C ASN A 8 -3.75 15.43 -10.69
N LEU A 9 -3.54 14.11 -10.70
CA LEU A 9 -4.46 13.16 -10.05
C LEU A 9 -4.45 13.39 -8.55
N VAL A 10 -5.61 13.67 -7.97
CA VAL A 10 -5.74 13.96 -6.52
C VAL A 10 -6.25 12.75 -5.74
N TYR A 11 -6.92 11.83 -6.41
CA TYR A 11 -7.75 10.80 -5.79
C TYR A 11 -7.65 9.47 -6.53
N ILE A 12 -7.40 8.39 -5.81
CA ILE A 12 -7.53 7.01 -6.29
C ILE A 12 -8.68 6.37 -5.51
N GLY A 13 -9.76 6.04 -6.20
CA GLY A 13 -10.98 5.54 -5.56
C GLY A 13 -10.89 4.11 -5.07
N ASP A 14 -11.92 3.71 -4.34
CA ASP A 14 -12.08 2.34 -3.84
C ASP A 14 -12.03 1.35 -5.02
N SER A 15 -11.24 0.29 -4.85
CA SER A 15 -11.03 -0.77 -5.86
C SER A 15 -10.55 -0.30 -7.24
N ALA A 16 -10.07 0.94 -7.41
CA ALA A 16 -9.73 1.52 -8.72
C ALA A 16 -8.73 0.69 -9.55
N PHE A 17 -7.81 0.00 -8.88
CA PHE A 17 -6.82 -0.90 -9.49
C PHE A 17 -6.89 -2.32 -8.92
N LYS A 18 -8.06 -2.74 -8.43
CA LYS A 18 -8.28 -4.11 -7.98
C LYS A 18 -8.19 -5.08 -9.17
N TYR A 19 -7.59 -6.26 -8.96
CA TYR A 19 -7.39 -7.28 -10.01
C TYR A 19 -6.55 -6.83 -11.22
N THR A 20 -5.67 -5.84 -11.04
CA THR A 20 -4.84 -5.34 -12.12
C THR A 20 -3.54 -6.12 -12.28
N HIS A 21 -3.04 -6.17 -13.52
CA HIS A 21 -1.90 -7.03 -13.91
C HIS A 21 -0.63 -6.22 -14.25
N PHE A 22 -0.61 -4.93 -13.92
CA PHE A 22 0.60 -4.12 -14.06
C PHE A 22 1.52 -4.34 -12.85
N HIS A 23 2.83 -4.30 -13.10
CA HIS A 23 3.85 -4.57 -12.08
C HIS A 23 4.36 -3.29 -11.43
N HIS A 24 4.20 -2.15 -12.11
CA HIS A 24 4.70 -0.85 -11.68
C HIS A 24 3.65 0.24 -11.87
N ILE A 25 3.55 1.10 -10.86
CA ILE A 25 2.78 2.34 -10.85
C ILE A 25 3.60 3.44 -10.19
N THR A 26 3.52 4.65 -10.73
CA THR A 26 4.02 5.85 -10.06
C THR A 26 2.82 6.68 -9.61
N ILE A 27 2.62 6.77 -8.30
CA ILE A 27 1.58 7.62 -7.71
C ILE A 27 2.11 9.07 -7.67
N PRO A 28 1.43 10.04 -8.30
CA PRO A 28 1.85 11.43 -8.25
C PRO A 28 1.79 12.02 -6.83
N GLU A 29 2.71 12.94 -6.50
CA GLU A 29 2.72 13.68 -5.21
C GLU A 29 1.48 14.56 -4.98
N SER A 30 0.60 14.71 -5.97
CA SER A 30 -0.69 15.40 -5.85
C SER A 30 -1.79 14.51 -5.26
N VAL A 31 -1.59 13.19 -5.20
CA VAL A 31 -2.57 12.26 -4.62
C VAL A 31 -2.64 12.44 -3.11
N THR A 32 -3.85 12.61 -2.61
CA THR A 32 -4.14 12.82 -1.18
C THR A 32 -4.98 11.71 -0.56
N TYR A 33 -5.57 10.85 -1.41
CA TYR A 33 -6.46 9.77 -0.99
C TYR A 33 -6.25 8.52 -1.85
N ILE A 34 -6.19 7.36 -1.19
CA ILE A 34 -6.17 6.03 -1.79
C ILE A 34 -7.27 5.21 -1.10
N GLY A 35 -8.25 4.77 -1.89
CA GLY A 35 -9.45 4.10 -1.40
C GLY A 35 -9.25 2.67 -0.89
N SER A 36 -10.32 2.14 -0.28
CA SER A 36 -10.35 0.76 0.20
C SER A 36 -10.17 -0.22 -0.95
N SER A 37 -9.34 -1.24 -0.73
CA SER A 37 -8.99 -2.24 -1.76
C SER A 37 -8.45 -1.67 -3.08
N ALA A 38 -7.97 -0.42 -3.11
CA ALA A 38 -7.58 0.26 -4.34
C ALA A 38 -6.58 -0.55 -5.17
N PHE A 39 -5.68 -1.30 -4.53
CA PHE A 39 -4.67 -2.13 -5.19
C PHE A 39 -4.77 -3.61 -4.81
N SER A 40 -5.90 -4.06 -4.27
CA SER A 40 -6.09 -5.46 -3.86
C SER A 40 -6.04 -6.41 -5.08
N PHE A 41 -5.50 -7.62 -4.92
CA PHE A 41 -5.27 -8.56 -6.02
C PHE A 41 -4.46 -7.97 -7.19
N SER A 42 -3.59 -6.99 -6.94
CA SER A 42 -2.73 -6.43 -7.97
C SER A 42 -1.44 -7.24 -8.15
N ALA A 43 -0.92 -7.25 -9.37
CA ALA A 43 0.39 -7.83 -9.69
C ALA A 43 1.57 -6.88 -9.38
N LEU A 44 1.35 -5.83 -8.58
CA LEU A 44 2.39 -4.86 -8.24
C LEU A 44 3.55 -5.53 -7.53
N GLU A 45 4.77 -5.17 -7.92
CA GLU A 45 5.98 -5.66 -7.28
C GLU A 45 6.50 -4.69 -6.22
N ASN A 46 6.35 -3.39 -6.47
CA ASN A 46 6.84 -2.34 -5.57
C ASN A 46 5.92 -1.13 -5.62
N ILE A 47 5.74 -0.43 -4.50
CA ILE A 47 4.97 0.81 -4.46
C ILE A 47 5.54 1.84 -3.48
N ILE A 48 5.47 3.10 -3.87
CA ILE A 48 5.77 4.26 -3.01
C ILE A 48 4.46 5.01 -2.79
N ILE A 49 4.07 5.18 -1.52
CA ILE A 49 2.93 6.00 -1.11
C ILE A 49 3.44 7.42 -0.85
N PRO A 50 3.00 8.41 -1.64
CA PRO A 50 3.55 9.77 -1.59
C PRO A 50 3.16 10.51 -0.32
N SER A 51 3.92 11.56 -0.01
CA SER A 51 3.90 12.28 1.26
C SER A 51 2.54 12.89 1.65
N LYS A 52 1.69 13.21 0.66
CA LYS A 52 0.39 13.87 0.87
C LYS A 52 -0.78 12.93 1.08
N VAL A 53 -0.59 11.62 0.91
CA VAL A 53 -1.63 10.64 1.24
C VAL A 53 -1.88 10.69 2.73
N LYS A 54 -3.15 10.78 3.13
CA LYS A 54 -3.53 10.90 4.55
C LYS A 54 -3.66 9.55 5.22
N ASP A 55 -4.23 8.58 4.51
CA ASP A 55 -4.61 7.28 5.07
C ASP A 55 -4.35 6.17 4.05
N LEU A 56 -4.02 4.98 4.55
CA LEU A 56 -4.12 3.73 3.79
C LEU A 56 -5.35 2.98 4.27
N ARG A 57 -6.37 2.91 3.42
CA ARG A 57 -7.67 2.36 3.78
C ARG A 57 -7.67 0.83 3.86
N THR A 58 -8.69 0.27 4.48
CA THR A 58 -8.90 -1.18 4.66
C THR A 58 -8.60 -1.96 3.37
N MET A 59 -7.87 -3.07 3.50
CA MET A 59 -7.52 -3.99 2.40
C MET A 59 -6.79 -3.34 1.21
N CYS A 60 -6.16 -2.17 1.35
CA CYS A 60 -5.59 -1.42 0.22
C CYS A 60 -4.70 -2.27 -0.71
N PHE A 61 -3.89 -3.17 -0.16
CA PHE A 61 -3.01 -4.11 -0.86
C PHE A 61 -3.31 -5.58 -0.53
N ASP A 62 -4.52 -5.89 -0.07
CA ASP A 62 -4.92 -7.26 0.24
C ASP A 62 -4.78 -8.18 -0.99
N ASP A 63 -4.18 -9.35 -0.82
CA ASP A 63 -3.89 -10.32 -1.89
C ASP A 63 -3.01 -9.77 -3.04
N SER A 64 -2.22 -8.72 -2.79
CA SER A 64 -1.13 -8.30 -3.68
C SER A 64 0.08 -9.24 -3.56
N SER A 65 -0.10 -10.49 -3.99
CA SER A 65 0.84 -11.59 -3.76
C SER A 65 2.25 -11.38 -4.30
N ASN A 66 2.40 -10.50 -5.30
CA ASN A 66 3.69 -10.18 -5.93
C ASN A 66 4.42 -9.01 -5.29
N LEU A 67 3.79 -8.31 -4.34
CA LEU A 67 4.35 -7.11 -3.72
C LEU A 67 5.56 -7.50 -2.86
N ARG A 68 6.73 -6.92 -3.17
CA ARG A 68 8.02 -7.19 -2.54
C ARG A 68 8.46 -6.05 -1.63
N SER A 69 8.23 -4.81 -2.07
CA SER A 69 8.59 -3.63 -1.30
C SER A 69 7.47 -2.58 -1.26
N VAL A 70 7.34 -1.96 -0.08
CA VAL A 70 6.43 -0.83 0.14
C VAL A 70 7.17 0.25 0.91
N THR A 71 7.14 1.47 0.39
CA THR A 71 7.65 2.66 1.07
C THR A 71 6.51 3.62 1.30
N ILE A 72 6.23 3.94 2.56
CA ILE A 72 5.21 4.92 2.93
C ILE A 72 5.91 6.22 3.34
N LEU A 73 5.86 7.24 2.48
CA LEU A 73 6.39 8.58 2.77
C LEU A 73 5.36 9.48 3.46
N ALA A 74 4.09 9.08 3.39
CA ALA A 74 3.00 9.74 4.07
C ALA A 74 3.14 9.66 5.58
N SER A 75 2.68 10.70 6.28
CA SER A 75 2.48 10.63 7.73
C SER A 75 1.05 10.16 8.00
N ILE A 76 0.87 8.85 8.11
CA ILE A 76 -0.42 8.23 8.42
C ILE A 76 -0.42 7.71 9.87
N ASP A 77 -1.57 7.72 10.52
CA ASP A 77 -1.73 7.32 11.93
C ASP A 77 -2.06 5.83 12.11
N ALA A 78 -2.51 5.14 11.06
CA ALA A 78 -2.88 3.75 11.12
C ALA A 78 -2.51 2.96 9.85
N ILE A 79 -2.18 1.68 10.05
CA ILE A 79 -2.32 0.65 9.01
C ILE A 79 -3.66 -0.03 9.25
N GLU A 80 -4.62 0.15 8.35
CA GLU A 80 -5.99 -0.37 8.52
C GLU A 80 -6.07 -1.89 8.38
N ASP A 81 -7.21 -2.45 8.78
CA ASP A 81 -7.50 -3.89 8.75
C ASP A 81 -7.15 -4.51 7.38
N TYR A 82 -6.43 -5.62 7.43
CA TYR A 82 -6.02 -6.42 6.28
C TYR A 82 -5.26 -5.65 5.17
N SER A 83 -4.72 -4.45 5.44
CA SER A 83 -4.13 -3.59 4.39
C SER A 83 -3.04 -4.25 3.55
N PHE A 84 -2.26 -5.16 4.13
CA PHE A 84 -1.24 -5.96 3.45
C PHE A 84 -1.45 -7.47 3.67
N SER A 85 -2.67 -7.89 3.99
CA SER A 85 -2.97 -9.32 4.12
C SER A 85 -2.66 -10.06 2.82
N ASN A 86 -2.18 -11.30 2.92
CA ASN A 86 -1.80 -12.16 1.79
C ASN A 86 -0.72 -11.58 0.85
N CYS A 87 0.06 -10.58 1.28
CA CYS A 87 1.24 -10.12 0.55
C CYS A 87 2.41 -11.10 0.71
N PHE A 88 2.28 -12.32 0.15
CA PHE A 88 3.20 -13.43 0.39
C PHE A 88 4.67 -13.11 0.05
N MET A 89 4.90 -12.22 -0.92
CA MET A 89 6.24 -11.85 -1.39
C MET A 89 6.86 -10.65 -0.65
N LEU A 90 6.14 -10.00 0.27
CA LEU A 90 6.58 -8.76 0.90
C LEU A 90 7.78 -9.03 1.80
N THR A 91 8.91 -8.39 1.49
CA THR A 91 10.16 -8.52 2.25
C THR A 91 10.61 -7.21 2.86
N GLU A 92 10.27 -6.08 2.23
CA GLU A 92 10.70 -4.75 2.62
C GLU A 92 9.51 -3.83 2.85
N LEU A 93 9.38 -3.31 4.07
CA LEU A 93 8.32 -2.38 4.43
C LEU A 93 8.92 -1.24 5.24
N THR A 94 8.84 -0.03 4.70
CA THR A 94 9.23 1.20 5.41
C THR A 94 7.97 1.91 5.89
N LEU A 95 7.75 1.89 7.21
CA LEU A 95 6.65 2.57 7.89
C LEU A 95 7.08 3.96 8.38
N PRO A 96 6.17 4.95 8.42
CA PRO A 96 6.44 6.23 9.06
C PRO A 96 6.34 6.08 10.59
N ASN A 97 7.10 6.90 11.32
CA ASN A 97 7.06 6.91 12.79
C ASN A 97 5.74 7.43 13.39
N SER A 98 4.82 7.93 12.55
CA SER A 98 3.52 8.45 12.98
C SER A 98 2.44 7.37 13.16
N ILE A 99 2.73 6.10 12.83
CA ILE A 99 1.76 5.01 13.03
C ILE A 99 1.50 4.81 14.53
N LEU A 100 0.25 4.98 14.93
CA LEU A 100 -0.25 4.75 16.28
C LEU A 100 -1.02 3.42 16.39
N ARG A 101 -1.49 2.88 15.26
CA ARG A 101 -2.40 1.73 15.22
C ARG A 101 -2.10 0.78 14.06
N ILE A 102 -2.21 -0.51 14.34
CA ILE A 102 -2.16 -1.58 13.34
C ILE A 102 -3.44 -2.39 13.47
N GLY A 103 -4.19 -2.47 12.36
CA GLY A 103 -5.48 -3.11 12.27
C GLY A 103 -5.42 -4.64 12.30
N LEU A 104 -6.59 -5.24 12.42
CA LEU A 104 -6.78 -6.68 12.43
C LEU A 104 -6.20 -7.29 11.16
N GLY A 105 -5.29 -8.26 11.33
CA GLY A 105 -4.71 -9.01 10.20
C GLY A 105 -3.97 -8.14 9.18
N ALA A 106 -3.56 -6.91 9.52
CA ALA A 106 -2.92 -5.98 8.59
C ALA A 106 -1.73 -6.58 7.82
N PHE A 107 -1.00 -7.51 8.43
CA PHE A 107 0.11 -8.25 7.84
C PHE A 107 -0.11 -9.77 7.88
N SER A 108 -1.38 -10.23 7.91
CA SER A 108 -1.69 -11.65 7.87
C SER A 108 -1.07 -12.30 6.63
N ASP A 109 -0.49 -13.48 6.81
CA ASP A 109 0.13 -14.24 5.72
C ASP A 109 1.24 -13.52 4.93
N CYS A 110 1.85 -12.45 5.47
CA CYS A 110 3.09 -11.86 4.97
C CYS A 110 4.32 -12.75 5.23
N LYS A 111 4.33 -13.96 4.66
CA LYS A 111 5.27 -15.06 5.02
C LYS A 111 6.75 -14.73 4.83
N ARG A 112 7.09 -13.73 4.02
CA ARG A 112 8.48 -13.32 3.75
C ARG A 112 8.89 -12.05 4.49
N LEU A 113 7.99 -11.42 5.23
CA LEU A 113 8.28 -10.21 5.99
C LEU A 113 9.01 -10.63 7.29
N LYS A 114 10.35 -10.55 7.25
CA LYS A 114 11.20 -11.02 8.37
C LYS A 114 11.49 -9.94 9.40
N ASN A 115 11.64 -8.70 8.95
CA ASN A 115 12.02 -7.57 9.78
C ASN A 115 11.06 -6.42 9.48
N ILE A 116 10.31 -6.02 10.50
CA ILE A 116 9.50 -4.80 10.46
C ILE A 116 10.02 -3.87 11.55
N LYS A 117 10.44 -2.66 11.14
CA LYS A 117 10.73 -1.60 12.09
C LYS A 117 9.40 -0.93 12.40
N LEU A 118 8.88 -1.17 13.59
CA LEU A 118 7.73 -0.45 14.09
C LEU A 118 8.16 0.95 14.58
N PRO A 119 7.25 1.93 14.56
CA PRO A 119 7.46 3.20 15.26
C PRO A 119 7.78 2.97 16.73
N GLU A 120 8.56 3.88 17.31
CA GLU A 120 8.76 3.99 18.76
C GLU A 120 7.62 4.77 19.43
#